data_AF-A0A956S1Y6-F1
#
_entry.id   AF-A0A956S1Y6-F1
#
_cell.length_a   1.000
_cell.length_b   1.000
_cell.length_c   1.000
_cell.angle_alpha   90.00
_cell.angle_beta   90.00
_cell.angle_gamma   90.00
#
_symmetry.space_group_name_H-M   'P 1'
#
loop_
_entity.id
_entity.type
_entity.pdbx_description
1 polymer ?
#
loop_
_entity_poly.entity_id
_entity_poly.type
_entity_poly.pdbx_seq_one_letter_code
_entity_poly.pdbx_strand_id
1 'polypeptide(L)'
;MRERLHRLPKTELHVHLDGSLRPQTMIELAAERGLPLPSSDPDELAQAMLARDAQNLEEYLDKFRITLSLMQHANAMERIAYELAEDNARENVRYVEIRYSPILHTRQGMPLTETVEAPLRGLQRAEAEFGIRTGLIICGIRNMDPATSRDLADLTVAFKGRGVVAFDLAGAEYNYPAKKHKDAFFTVINKNMATTIHAGEAYGPESIHQALHYCR
;
A
#
# COMPACT_ATOMS: atom_id res chain seq x y z
N MET A 1 4.66 -27.01 13.71
CA MET A 1 4.74 -26.34 12.38
C MET A 1 4.83 -24.82 12.51
N ARG A 2 3.88 -24.16 13.22
CA ARG A 2 3.83 -22.69 13.38
C ARG A 2 5.15 -22.06 13.89
N GLU A 3 5.72 -22.59 14.97
CA GLU A 3 7.00 -22.10 15.51
C GLU A 3 8.17 -22.24 14.50
N ARG A 4 8.19 -23.34 13.73
CA ARG A 4 9.20 -23.53 12.69
C ARG A 4 9.05 -22.49 11.58
N LEU A 5 7.82 -22.19 11.15
CA LEU A 5 7.56 -21.16 10.16
C LEU A 5 7.99 -19.79 10.68
N HIS A 6 7.64 -19.45 11.92
CA HIS A 6 7.99 -18.18 12.55
C HIS A 6 9.51 -17.94 12.62
N ARG A 7 10.32 -18.99 12.85
CA ARG A 7 11.79 -18.86 12.93
C ARG A 7 12.50 -18.69 11.58
N LEU A 8 11.81 -18.91 10.45
CA LEU A 8 12.43 -18.69 9.14
C LEU A 8 12.58 -17.19 8.87
N PRO A 9 13.77 -16.69 8.49
CA PRO A 9 13.89 -15.32 8.01
C PRO A 9 13.09 -15.16 6.71
N LYS A 10 12.32 -14.08 6.61
CA LYS A 10 11.41 -13.83 5.49
C LYS A 10 11.69 -12.49 4.83
N THR A 11 11.16 -12.37 3.63
CA THR A 11 10.99 -11.11 2.94
C THR A 11 9.53 -10.98 2.56
N GLU A 12 8.93 -9.83 2.85
CA GLU A 12 7.56 -9.51 2.42
C GLU A 12 7.64 -8.46 1.32
N LEU A 13 7.30 -8.84 0.09
CA LEU A 13 7.45 -7.98 -1.08
C LEU A 13 6.12 -7.44 -1.57
N HIS A 14 4.99 -7.86 -1.00
CA HIS A 14 3.67 -7.51 -1.48
C HIS A 14 2.69 -7.35 -0.32
N VAL A 15 2.81 -6.22 0.39
CA VAL A 15 1.89 -5.86 1.47
C VAL A 15 1.39 -4.42 1.34
N HIS A 16 0.08 -4.27 1.37
CA HIS A 16 -0.59 -2.97 1.28
C HIS A 16 -0.65 -2.29 2.65
N LEU A 17 -0.10 -1.07 2.77
CA LEU A 17 -0.16 -0.29 4.01
C LEU A 17 -1.61 0.01 4.41
N ASP A 18 -2.42 0.41 3.44
CA ASP A 18 -3.84 0.75 3.56
C ASP A 18 -4.75 -0.48 3.76
N GLY A 19 -4.19 -1.69 3.70
CA GLY A 19 -4.86 -2.95 4.04
C GLY A 19 -4.37 -3.60 5.34
N SER A 20 -3.42 -2.99 6.07
CA SER A 20 -2.70 -3.65 7.17
C SER A 20 -2.77 -2.89 8.50
N LEU A 21 -3.89 -2.23 8.78
CA LEU A 21 -4.09 -1.50 10.03
C LEU A 21 -4.44 -2.48 11.16
N ARG A 22 -3.88 -2.27 12.35
CA ARG A 22 -4.31 -2.97 13.56
C ARG A 22 -5.75 -2.53 13.92
N PRO A 23 -6.67 -3.44 14.27
CA PRO A 23 -8.03 -3.09 14.68
C PRO A 23 -8.06 -2.10 15.84
N GLN A 24 -7.20 -2.29 16.84
CA GLN A 24 -7.07 -1.36 17.98
C GLN A 24 -6.68 0.06 17.53
N THR A 25 -5.71 0.18 16.62
CA THR A 25 -5.31 1.47 16.04
C THR A 25 -6.44 2.11 15.23
N MET A 26 -7.23 1.31 14.51
CA MET A 26 -8.40 1.83 13.79
C MET A 26 -9.42 2.46 14.75
N ILE A 27 -9.71 1.81 15.87
CA ILE A 27 -10.64 2.30 16.91
C ILE A 27 -10.16 3.63 17.49
N GLU A 28 -8.87 3.71 17.84
CA GLU A 28 -8.27 4.92 18.40
C GLU A 28 -8.31 6.09 17.40
N LEU A 29 -7.88 5.85 16.15
CA LEU A 29 -7.89 6.87 15.11
C LEU A 29 -9.30 7.35 14.77
N ALA A 30 -10.29 6.46 14.82
CA ALA A 30 -11.70 6.78 14.60
C ALA A 30 -12.27 7.62 15.75
N ALA A 31 -11.99 7.24 17.00
CA ALA A 31 -12.45 7.95 18.19
C ALA A 31 -11.88 9.39 18.25
N GLU A 32 -10.59 9.57 17.94
CA GLU A 32 -9.93 10.88 17.85
C GLU A 32 -10.62 11.84 16.87
N ARG A 33 -11.28 11.30 15.85
CA ARG A 33 -11.79 12.06 14.69
C ARG A 33 -13.31 11.98 14.51
N GLY A 34 -14.01 11.29 15.42
CA GLY A 34 -15.44 11.07 15.33
C GLY A 34 -15.87 10.31 14.08
N LEU A 35 -15.04 9.38 13.58
CA LEU A 35 -15.35 8.57 12.39
C LEU A 35 -16.14 7.32 12.77
N PRO A 36 -17.15 6.91 11.98
CA PRO A 36 -17.92 5.71 12.26
C PRO A 36 -17.10 4.45 11.96
N LEU A 37 -17.24 3.44 12.82
CA LEU A 37 -16.71 2.09 12.60
C LEU A 37 -17.81 1.03 12.78
N PRO A 38 -17.68 -0.16 12.15
CA PRO A 38 -18.61 -1.27 12.36
C PRO A 38 -18.70 -1.77 13.80
N SER A 39 -17.60 -1.68 14.55
CA SER A 39 -17.53 -1.97 15.98
C SER A 39 -16.42 -1.17 16.64
N SER A 40 -16.57 -0.92 17.94
CA SER A 40 -15.53 -0.37 18.83
C SER A 40 -14.79 -1.44 19.62
N ASP A 41 -15.15 -2.72 19.43
CA ASP A 41 -14.40 -3.86 19.96
C ASP A 41 -13.37 -4.33 18.91
N PRO A 42 -12.08 -4.52 19.28
CA PRO A 42 -11.04 -4.89 18.32
C PRO A 42 -11.27 -6.23 17.61
N ASP A 43 -11.81 -7.23 18.31
CA ASP A 43 -12.02 -8.57 17.76
C ASP A 43 -13.22 -8.59 16.80
N GLU A 44 -14.31 -7.92 17.19
CA GLU A 44 -15.47 -7.73 16.32
C GLU A 44 -15.12 -6.90 15.08
N LEU A 45 -14.35 -5.82 15.24
CA LEU A 45 -13.87 -5.01 14.13
C LEU A 45 -12.98 -5.84 13.20
N ALA A 46 -12.08 -6.65 13.74
CA ALA A 46 -11.25 -7.55 12.94
C ALA A 46 -12.11 -8.48 12.09
N GLN A 47 -13.15 -9.10 12.67
CA GLN A 47 -14.08 -9.95 11.90
C GLN A 47 -14.85 -9.14 10.85
N ALA A 48 -15.32 -7.94 11.19
CA ALA A 48 -16.06 -7.08 10.27
C ALA A 48 -15.22 -6.60 9.07
N MET A 49 -13.89 -6.51 9.24
CA MET A 49 -12.97 -6.14 8.17
C MET A 49 -12.59 -7.30 7.24
N LEU A 50 -12.90 -8.55 7.59
CA LEU A 50 -12.66 -9.69 6.69
C LEU A 50 -13.63 -9.68 5.51
N ALA A 51 -13.07 -9.78 4.29
CA ALA A 51 -13.83 -9.92 3.06
C ALA A 51 -14.12 -11.40 2.75
N ARG A 52 -14.91 -12.08 3.60
CA ARG A 52 -15.21 -13.52 3.45
C ARG A 52 -16.14 -13.84 2.29
N ASP A 53 -17.06 -12.93 1.98
CA ASP A 53 -18.15 -13.16 1.01
C ASP A 53 -17.99 -12.35 -0.29
N ALA A 54 -16.83 -11.73 -0.51
CA ALA A 54 -16.58 -10.94 -1.72
C ALA A 54 -16.57 -11.85 -2.96
N GLN A 55 -17.44 -11.55 -3.93
CA GLN A 55 -17.59 -12.33 -5.17
C GLN A 55 -16.59 -11.90 -6.25
N ASN A 56 -15.98 -10.73 -6.09
CA ASN A 56 -15.05 -10.14 -7.04
C ASN A 56 -14.11 -9.15 -6.32
N LEU A 57 -13.09 -8.67 -7.03
CA LEU A 57 -12.10 -7.73 -6.51
C LEU A 57 -12.73 -6.38 -6.09
N GLU A 58 -13.79 -5.94 -6.76
CA GLU A 58 -14.42 -4.64 -6.44
C GLU A 58 -15.08 -4.68 -5.06
N GLU A 59 -15.84 -5.74 -4.75
CA GLU A 59 -16.43 -5.96 -3.41
C GLU A 59 -15.38 -6.12 -2.32
N TYR A 60 -14.23 -6.73 -2.63
CA TYR A 60 -13.11 -6.80 -1.69
C TYR A 60 -12.58 -5.39 -1.35
N LEU A 61 -12.44 -4.54 -2.37
CA LEU A 61 -11.92 -3.17 -2.22
C LEU A 61 -12.86 -2.24 -1.44
N ASP A 62 -14.14 -2.56 -1.29
CA ASP A 62 -15.07 -1.74 -0.49
C ASP A 62 -14.65 -1.61 0.98
N LYS A 63 -13.96 -2.61 1.53
CA LYS A 63 -13.42 -2.55 2.90
C LYS A 63 -12.38 -1.44 3.05
N PHE A 64 -11.64 -1.12 1.99
CA PHE A 64 -10.64 -0.04 2.02
C PHE A 64 -11.28 1.34 2.24
N ARG A 65 -12.58 1.51 2.00
CA ARG A 65 -13.26 2.78 2.33
C ARG A 65 -13.08 3.17 3.80
N ILE A 66 -13.08 2.18 4.70
CA ILE A 66 -12.90 2.40 6.13
C ILE A 66 -11.43 2.76 6.42
N THR A 67 -10.47 1.95 5.98
CA THR A 67 -9.05 2.20 6.25
C THR A 67 -8.58 3.52 5.64
N LEU A 68 -8.97 3.83 4.40
CA LEU A 68 -8.66 5.09 3.74
C LEU A 68 -9.21 6.30 4.51
N SER A 69 -10.40 6.20 5.14
CA SER A 69 -10.96 7.29 5.94
C SER A 69 -10.11 7.64 7.17
N LEU A 70 -9.43 6.64 7.75
CA LEU A 70 -8.57 6.78 8.93
C LEU A 70 -7.17 7.31 8.58
N MET A 71 -6.77 7.21 7.31
CA MET A 71 -5.43 7.51 6.81
C MET A 71 -5.35 8.86 6.09
N GLN A 72 -6.12 9.87 6.53
CA GLN A 72 -6.13 11.20 5.89
C GLN A 72 -5.20 12.22 6.56
N HIS A 73 -4.39 11.79 7.53
CA HIS A 73 -3.47 12.66 8.27
C HIS A 73 -2.10 12.03 8.46
N ALA A 74 -1.06 12.87 8.48
CA ALA A 74 0.34 12.46 8.59
C ALA A 74 0.61 11.58 9.82
N ASN A 75 0.11 11.97 11.00
CA ASN A 75 0.33 11.21 12.23
C ASN A 75 -0.28 9.80 12.18
N ALA A 76 -1.43 9.64 11.52
CA ALA A 76 -2.06 8.34 11.33
C ALA A 76 -1.22 7.47 10.39
N MET A 77 -0.80 8.01 9.25
CA MET A 77 0.01 7.27 8.27
C MET A 77 1.39 6.87 8.81
N GLU A 78 2.04 7.77 9.55
CA GLU A 78 3.30 7.49 10.24
C GLU A 78 3.15 6.35 11.26
N ARG A 79 2.11 6.42 12.10
CA ARG A 79 1.81 5.38 13.09
C ARG A 79 1.56 4.03 12.43
N ILE A 80 0.71 3.98 11.41
CA ILE A 80 0.34 2.72 10.73
C ILE A 80 1.55 2.09 10.04
N ALA A 81 2.42 2.90 9.40
CA ALA A 81 3.63 2.38 8.75
C ALA A 81 4.63 1.81 9.77
N TYR A 82 4.81 2.49 10.89
CA TYR A 82 5.63 1.98 12.00
C TYR A 82 5.07 0.65 12.54
N GLU A 83 3.77 0.58 12.82
CA GLU A 83 3.13 -0.62 13.38
C GLU A 83 3.19 -1.81 12.42
N LEU A 84 3.01 -1.58 11.11
CA LEU A 84 3.16 -2.63 10.11
C LEU A 84 4.58 -3.21 10.07
N ALA A 85 5.60 -2.34 10.12
CA ALA A 85 7.00 -2.76 10.14
C ALA A 85 7.35 -3.49 11.44
N GLU A 86 6.80 -3.05 12.58
CA GLU A 86 6.91 -3.73 13.88
C GLU A 86 6.33 -5.16 13.82
N ASP A 87 5.13 -5.32 13.26
CA ASP A 87 4.48 -6.63 13.13
C ASP A 87 5.28 -7.56 12.21
N ASN A 88 5.76 -7.05 11.07
CA ASN A 88 6.65 -7.80 10.18
C ASN A 88 7.93 -8.26 10.91
N ALA A 89 8.57 -7.37 11.67
CA ALA A 89 9.78 -7.71 12.42
C ALA A 89 9.51 -8.82 13.46
N ARG A 90 8.36 -8.75 14.15
CA ARG A 90 7.92 -9.79 15.10
C ARG A 90 7.71 -11.14 14.41
N GLU A 91 7.23 -11.15 13.17
CA GLU A 91 7.09 -12.36 12.34
C GLU A 91 8.40 -12.84 11.68
N ASN A 92 9.55 -12.26 12.08
CA ASN A 92 10.89 -12.57 11.58
C ASN A 92 11.08 -12.24 10.08
N VAL A 93 10.30 -11.27 9.58
CA VAL A 93 10.57 -10.60 8.31
C VAL A 93 11.79 -9.70 8.49
N ARG A 94 12.77 -9.85 7.59
CA ARG A 94 14.04 -9.11 7.61
C ARG A 94 14.04 -7.94 6.62
N TYR A 95 13.21 -8.04 5.59
CA TYR A 95 13.01 -6.97 4.61
C TYR A 95 11.53 -6.90 4.21
N VAL A 96 10.94 -5.72 4.24
CA VAL A 96 9.56 -5.49 3.79
C VAL A 96 9.48 -4.33 2.79
N GLU A 97 8.78 -4.53 1.68
CA GLU A 97 8.38 -3.47 0.76
C GLU A 97 6.89 -3.20 0.91
N ILE A 98 6.54 -2.10 1.58
CA ILE A 98 5.14 -1.69 1.75
C ILE A 98 4.67 -0.89 0.54
N ARG A 99 3.40 -1.04 0.17
CA ARG A 99 2.81 -0.34 -0.98
C ARG A 99 1.47 0.29 -0.64
N TYR A 100 1.15 1.42 -1.27
CA TYR A 100 -0.16 2.08 -1.21
C TYR A 100 -0.19 3.20 -2.26
N SER A 101 -1.34 3.85 -2.46
CA SER A 101 -1.45 4.98 -3.38
C SER A 101 -1.54 6.32 -2.63
N PRO A 102 -0.47 7.15 -2.67
CA PRO A 102 -0.41 8.49 -2.07
C PRO A 102 -1.65 9.36 -2.34
N ILE A 103 -2.18 9.32 -3.57
CA ILE A 103 -3.31 10.18 -3.98
C ILE A 103 -4.61 9.89 -3.22
N LEU A 104 -4.76 8.68 -2.65
CA LEU A 104 -5.95 8.31 -1.89
C LEU A 104 -5.99 8.95 -0.49
N HIS A 105 -4.90 9.58 -0.05
CA HIS A 105 -4.72 10.15 1.28
C HIS A 105 -4.76 11.69 1.30
N THR A 106 -5.17 12.32 0.20
CA THR A 106 -5.18 13.79 0.06
C THR A 106 -6.57 14.42 0.25
N ARG A 107 -7.62 13.63 0.52
CA ARG A 107 -9.02 14.10 0.51
C ARG A 107 -9.33 15.14 1.60
N GLN A 108 -8.55 15.13 2.69
CA GLN A 108 -8.65 16.14 3.76
C GLN A 108 -7.55 17.21 3.69
N GLY A 109 -6.94 17.41 2.51
CA GLY A 109 -5.98 18.49 2.27
C GLY A 109 -4.54 18.18 2.66
N MET A 110 -4.21 16.94 3.01
CA MET A 110 -2.82 16.53 3.22
C MET A 110 -2.04 16.67 1.90
N PRO A 111 -0.91 17.40 1.89
CA PRO A 111 -0.08 17.53 0.69
C PRO A 111 0.39 16.17 0.19
N LEU A 112 0.42 15.97 -1.13
CA LEU A 112 0.82 14.70 -1.73
C LEU A 112 2.20 14.22 -1.26
N THR A 113 3.16 15.14 -1.07
CA THR A 113 4.49 14.81 -0.54
C THR A 113 4.44 14.30 0.90
N GLU A 114 3.59 14.90 1.75
CA GLU A 114 3.44 14.49 3.14
C GLU A 114 2.84 13.08 3.25
N THR A 115 1.98 12.69 2.30
CA THR A 115 1.45 11.31 2.23
C THR A 115 2.54 10.26 2.01
N VAL A 116 3.74 10.66 1.55
CA VAL A 116 4.93 9.80 1.39
C VAL A 116 5.89 9.96 2.57
N GLU A 117 6.15 11.21 2.98
CA GLU A 117 7.09 11.51 4.05
C GLU A 117 6.64 10.95 5.40
N ALA A 118 5.35 10.97 5.71
CA ALA A 118 4.83 10.44 6.96
C ALA A 118 5.07 8.93 7.14
N PRO A 119 4.67 8.05 6.20
CA PRO A 119 5.04 6.63 6.27
C PRO A 119 6.54 6.39 6.34
N LEU A 120 7.35 7.13 5.59
CA LEU A 120 8.81 6.99 5.63
C LEU A 120 9.38 7.26 7.03
N ARG A 121 8.88 8.26 7.76
CA ARG A 121 9.29 8.50 9.17
C ARG A 121 8.95 7.31 10.07
N GLY A 122 7.75 6.74 9.90
CA GLY A 122 7.29 5.58 10.65
C GLY A 122 8.15 4.34 10.38
N LEU A 123 8.45 4.09 9.10
CA LEU A 123 9.34 3.03 8.67
C LEU A 123 10.75 3.20 9.23
N GLN A 124 11.36 4.38 9.10
CA GLN A 124 12.70 4.67 9.61
C GLN A 124 12.81 4.44 11.13
N ARG A 125 11.76 4.82 11.89
CA ARG A 125 11.69 4.53 13.32
C ARG A 125 11.68 3.03 13.59
N ALA A 126 10.87 2.27 12.86
CA ALA A 126 10.82 0.81 13.01
C ALA A 126 12.13 0.12 12.59
N GLU A 127 12.83 0.61 11.57
CA GLU A 127 14.17 0.10 11.20
C GLU A 127 15.16 0.25 12.35
N ALA A 128 15.17 1.42 13.00
CA ALA A 128 16.06 1.70 14.13
C ALA A 128 15.74 0.85 15.37
N GLU A 129 14.46 0.63 15.67
CA GLU A 129 14.01 -0.08 16.88
C GLU A 129 14.03 -1.61 16.73
N PHE A 130 13.67 -2.14 15.56
CA PHE A 130 13.48 -3.58 15.36
C PHE A 130 14.53 -4.23 14.45
N GLY A 131 15.40 -3.45 13.81
CA GLY A 131 16.44 -3.97 12.91
C GLY A 131 15.89 -4.63 11.63
N ILE A 132 14.64 -4.36 11.28
CA ILE A 132 14.06 -4.70 9.97
C ILE A 132 14.56 -3.69 8.93
N ARG A 133 14.65 -4.10 7.66
CA ARG A 133 14.85 -3.19 6.54
C ARG A 133 13.52 -2.95 5.82
N THR A 134 13.32 -1.74 5.31
CA THR A 134 12.06 -1.36 4.69
C THR A 134 12.27 -0.66 3.35
N GLY A 135 11.24 -0.71 2.51
CA GLY A 135 11.13 0.06 1.27
C GLY A 135 9.69 0.48 1.05
N LEU A 136 9.49 1.64 0.43
CA LEU A 136 8.16 2.13 0.07
C LEU A 136 7.96 2.05 -1.44
N ILE A 137 6.81 1.53 -1.86
CA ILE A 137 6.38 1.47 -3.25
C ILE A 137 5.14 2.36 -3.43
N ILE A 138 5.21 3.27 -4.40
CA ILE A 138 4.09 4.15 -4.74
C ILE A 138 3.22 3.47 -5.80
N CYS A 139 1.94 3.29 -5.52
CA CYS A 139 0.99 2.67 -6.44
C CYS A 139 0.20 3.73 -7.24
N GLY A 140 0.18 3.61 -8.56
CA GLY A 140 -0.92 4.11 -9.39
C GLY A 140 -2.19 3.28 -9.17
N ILE A 141 -3.35 3.88 -9.41
CA ILE A 141 -4.66 3.21 -9.33
C ILE A 141 -5.25 3.12 -10.74
N ARG A 142 -5.37 1.92 -11.29
CA ARG A 142 -5.64 1.72 -12.72
C ARG A 142 -7.02 2.16 -13.18
N ASN A 143 -7.98 2.24 -12.26
CA ASN A 143 -9.32 2.76 -12.49
C ASN A 143 -9.43 4.28 -12.30
N MET A 144 -8.32 5.00 -12.07
CA MET A 144 -8.21 6.45 -12.20
C MET A 144 -7.66 6.86 -13.57
N ASP A 145 -7.70 8.16 -13.85
CA ASP A 145 -7.12 8.71 -15.08
C ASP A 145 -5.61 8.38 -15.18
N PRO A 146 -5.10 7.90 -16.32
CA PRO A 146 -3.68 7.61 -16.49
C PRO A 146 -2.74 8.80 -16.27
N ALA A 147 -3.22 10.04 -16.39
CA ALA A 147 -2.46 11.22 -16.00
C ALA A 147 -2.10 11.20 -14.51
N THR A 148 -2.99 10.72 -13.64
CA THR A 148 -2.69 10.54 -12.21
C THR A 148 -1.56 9.56 -11.98
N SER A 149 -1.49 8.47 -12.76
CA SER A 149 -0.36 7.54 -12.69
C SER A 149 0.95 8.20 -13.11
N ARG A 150 0.93 9.12 -14.08
CA ARG A 150 2.12 9.90 -14.45
C ARG A 150 2.58 10.83 -13.32
N ASP A 151 1.66 11.53 -12.68
CA ASP A 151 1.98 12.39 -11.53
C ASP A 151 2.59 11.58 -10.37
N LEU A 152 2.06 10.38 -10.11
CA LEU A 152 2.58 9.47 -9.10
C LEU A 152 3.95 8.87 -9.49
N ALA A 153 4.20 8.62 -10.78
CA ALA A 153 5.52 8.23 -11.27
C ALA A 153 6.56 9.33 -11.09
N ASP A 154 6.21 10.60 -11.35
CA ASP A 154 7.09 11.74 -11.09
C ASP A 154 7.38 11.87 -9.58
N LEU A 155 6.38 11.64 -8.73
CA LEU A 155 6.55 11.58 -7.28
C LEU A 155 7.49 10.45 -6.86
N THR A 156 7.37 9.25 -7.44
CA THR A 156 8.31 8.13 -7.22
C THR A 156 9.75 8.55 -7.51
N VAL A 157 9.97 9.18 -8.66
CA VAL A 157 11.30 9.67 -9.07
C VAL A 157 11.82 10.75 -8.12
N ALA A 158 10.96 11.67 -7.67
CA ALA A 158 11.32 12.73 -6.73
C ALA A 158 11.79 12.20 -5.35
N PHE A 159 11.36 10.99 -4.98
CA PHE A 159 11.76 10.30 -3.75
C PHE A 159 12.85 9.23 -3.96
N LYS A 160 13.47 9.18 -5.14
CA LYS A 160 14.59 8.27 -5.41
C LYS A 160 15.71 8.44 -4.38
N GLY A 161 16.12 7.34 -3.75
CA GLY A 161 17.17 7.34 -2.72
C GLY A 161 16.73 7.90 -1.36
N ARG A 162 15.44 8.20 -1.19
CA ARG A 162 14.85 8.69 0.08
C ARG A 162 13.90 7.67 0.72
N GLY A 163 14.05 6.38 0.39
CA GLY A 163 13.25 5.27 0.93
C GLY A 163 12.16 4.75 -0.01
N VAL A 164 11.82 5.48 -1.08
CA VAL A 164 10.97 4.95 -2.17
C VAL A 164 11.82 4.12 -3.12
N VAL A 165 11.42 2.87 -3.33
CA VAL A 165 12.22 1.87 -4.07
C VAL A 165 11.62 1.49 -5.42
N ALA A 166 10.30 1.62 -5.60
CA ALA A 166 9.62 1.26 -6.85
C ALA A 166 8.31 2.02 -7.08
N PHE A 167 7.78 1.87 -8.29
CA PHE A 167 6.41 2.22 -8.67
C PHE A 167 5.58 0.96 -8.96
N ASP A 168 4.32 0.94 -8.52
CA ASP A 168 3.36 -0.13 -8.77
C ASP A 168 2.12 0.38 -9.51
N LEU A 169 1.30 -0.54 -10.01
CA LEU A 169 -0.06 -0.27 -10.45
C LEU A 169 -1.01 -1.31 -9.87
N ALA A 170 -1.96 -0.83 -9.06
CA ALA A 170 -2.98 -1.61 -8.37
C ALA A 170 -4.38 -1.10 -8.76
N GLY A 171 -5.42 -1.53 -8.03
CA GLY A 171 -6.83 -1.17 -8.28
C GLY A 171 -7.57 -2.22 -9.11
N ALA A 172 -8.84 -1.94 -9.46
CA ALA A 172 -9.70 -2.89 -10.16
C ALA A 172 -9.07 -3.33 -11.49
N GLU A 173 -8.78 -4.62 -11.66
CA GLU A 173 -8.04 -5.10 -12.84
C GLU A 173 -8.93 -5.26 -14.09
N TYR A 174 -10.09 -5.87 -13.92
CA TYR A 174 -11.00 -6.14 -15.04
C TYR A 174 -11.45 -4.83 -15.69
N ASN A 175 -11.40 -4.73 -17.03
CA ASN A 175 -11.66 -3.52 -17.83
C ASN A 175 -10.70 -2.32 -17.68
N TYR A 176 -9.67 -2.40 -16.83
CA TYR A 176 -8.68 -1.33 -16.63
C TYR A 176 -7.25 -1.77 -17.02
N PRO A 177 -7.01 -1.94 -18.33
CA PRO A 177 -5.76 -2.55 -18.83
C PRO A 177 -4.52 -1.72 -18.48
N ALA A 178 -3.48 -2.39 -17.99
CA ALA A 178 -2.22 -1.76 -17.55
C ALA A 178 -1.57 -0.90 -18.65
N LYS A 179 -1.71 -1.29 -19.92
CA LYS A 179 -1.12 -0.56 -21.07
C LYS A 179 -1.55 0.91 -21.18
N LYS A 180 -2.70 1.30 -20.59
CA LYS A 180 -3.14 2.70 -20.53
C LYS A 180 -2.20 3.56 -19.68
N HIS A 181 -1.47 2.95 -18.76
CA HIS A 181 -0.60 3.61 -17.78
C HIS A 181 0.89 3.50 -18.14
N LYS A 182 1.23 2.99 -19.34
CA LYS A 182 2.61 2.72 -19.78
C LYS A 182 3.56 3.92 -19.63
N ASP A 183 3.06 5.13 -19.84
CA ASP A 183 3.89 6.34 -19.80
C ASP A 183 4.44 6.57 -18.38
N ALA A 184 3.66 6.25 -17.33
CA ALA A 184 4.12 6.33 -15.94
C ALA A 184 5.29 5.37 -15.69
N PHE A 185 5.19 4.14 -16.21
CA PHE A 185 6.28 3.17 -16.11
C PHE A 185 7.54 3.63 -16.85
N PHE A 186 7.39 4.16 -18.06
CA PHE A 186 8.52 4.70 -18.82
C PHE A 186 9.19 5.88 -18.10
N THR A 187 8.42 6.76 -17.44
CA THR A 187 8.98 7.81 -16.58
C THR A 187 9.90 7.23 -15.51
N VAL A 188 9.45 6.20 -14.77
CA VAL A 188 10.21 5.60 -13.66
C VAL A 188 11.43 4.81 -14.17
N ILE A 189 11.26 4.00 -15.22
CA ILE A 189 12.32 3.16 -15.79
C ILE A 189 13.43 4.02 -16.40
N ASN A 190 13.09 5.08 -17.14
CA ASN A 190 14.08 6.00 -17.71
C ASN A 190 14.86 6.80 -16.65
N LYS A 191 14.44 6.72 -15.38
CA LYS A 191 15.14 7.29 -14.23
C LYS A 191 15.85 6.22 -13.39
N ASN A 192 16.02 5.01 -13.91
CA ASN A 192 16.69 3.87 -13.24
C ASN A 192 16.07 3.56 -11.88
N MET A 193 14.75 3.44 -11.83
CA MET A 193 14.00 2.95 -10.66
C MET A 193 13.21 1.71 -11.02
N ALA A 194 12.96 0.85 -10.03
CA ALA A 194 12.24 -0.39 -10.23
C ALA A 194 10.74 -0.16 -10.43
N THR A 195 10.09 -1.10 -11.10
CA THR A 195 8.63 -1.12 -11.29
C THR A 195 8.08 -2.52 -11.02
N THR A 196 6.85 -2.57 -10.52
CA THR A 196 6.03 -3.77 -10.34
C THR A 196 4.61 -3.48 -10.83
N ILE A 197 3.80 -4.51 -11.12
CA ILE A 197 2.43 -4.35 -11.62
C ILE A 197 1.58 -5.51 -11.09
N HIS A 198 0.40 -5.22 -10.52
CA HIS A 198 -0.63 -6.24 -10.31
C HIS A 198 -1.16 -6.73 -11.66
N ALA A 199 -0.98 -8.01 -11.95
CA ALA A 199 -1.38 -8.59 -13.23
C ALA A 199 -1.78 -10.06 -13.08
N GLY A 200 -2.95 -10.42 -13.63
CA GLY A 200 -3.43 -11.80 -13.66
C GLY A 200 -4.16 -12.24 -12.40
N GLU A 201 -4.75 -11.29 -11.67
CA GLU A 201 -5.52 -11.53 -10.45
C GLU A 201 -7.02 -11.75 -10.76
N ALA A 202 -7.63 -10.85 -11.53
CA ALA A 202 -9.05 -10.82 -11.87
C ALA A 202 -9.36 -10.71 -13.38
N TYR A 203 -8.37 -10.49 -14.25
CA TYR A 203 -8.58 -10.46 -15.72
C TYR A 203 -8.07 -11.71 -16.44
N GLY A 204 -6.81 -12.11 -16.22
CA GLY A 204 -6.21 -13.28 -16.87
C GLY A 204 -4.79 -13.04 -17.42
N PRO A 205 -4.24 -14.00 -18.19
CA PRO A 205 -2.86 -13.96 -18.69
C PRO A 205 -2.59 -12.78 -19.64
N GLU A 206 -3.60 -12.23 -20.30
CA GLU A 206 -3.50 -11.02 -21.13
C GLU A 206 -3.05 -9.80 -20.29
N SER A 207 -3.44 -9.74 -19.02
CA SER A 207 -2.97 -8.70 -18.11
C SER A 207 -1.47 -8.83 -17.83
N ILE A 208 -1.00 -10.06 -17.61
CA ILE A 208 0.42 -10.37 -17.40
C ILE A 208 1.22 -10.02 -18.66
N HIS A 209 0.71 -10.39 -19.84
CA HIS A 209 1.31 -10.02 -21.12
C HIS A 209 1.44 -8.50 -21.27
N GLN A 210 0.41 -7.73 -20.88
CA GLN A 210 0.49 -6.26 -20.89
C GLN A 210 1.56 -5.74 -19.93
N ALA A 211 1.60 -6.25 -18.71
CA ALA A 211 2.58 -5.85 -17.71
C ALA A 211 4.02 -6.08 -18.18
N LEU A 212 4.28 -7.22 -18.83
CA LEU A 212 5.62 -7.59 -19.28
C LEU A 212 6.07 -6.91 -20.58
N HIS A 213 5.16 -6.64 -21.52
CA HIS A 213 5.52 -6.23 -22.88
C HIS A 213 5.13 -4.80 -23.26
N TYR A 214 4.25 -4.15 -22.50
CA TYR A 214 3.81 -2.78 -22.79
C TYR A 214 4.28 -1.76 -21.74
N CYS A 215 4.60 -2.22 -20.53
CA CYS A 215 4.93 -1.36 -19.39
C CYS A 215 6.35 -1.59 -18.84
N ARG A 216 7.21 -2.31 -19.58
CA ARG A 216 8.62 -2.54 -19.26
C ARG A 216 9.52 -1.92 -20.31
#